data_AF-A0A6M8V798-F1
#
_entry.id   AF-A0A6M8V798-F1
#
_cell.length_a   1.000
_cell.length_b   1.000
_cell.length_c   1.000
_cell.angle_alpha   90.00
_cell.angle_beta   90.00
_cell.angle_gamma   90.00
#
_symmetry.space_group_name_H-M   'P 1'
#
loop_
_entity.id
_entity.type
_entity.pdbx_description
1 polymer ?
#
loop_
_entity_poly.entity_id
_entity_poly.type
_entity_poly.pdbx_seq_one_letter_code
_entity_poly.pdbx_strand_id
1 'polypeptide(L)'
;MQTLIQVVCSEKKSLRDVIAHDERLKKFNFYVEAKQKPGRSPGWAKIHSVDSKVRGAINISWQSRVNILNCRVITKGTGKPANIIGDFTKYLLSRFSKKIQSVIIVPR
;
A
#
# COMPACT_ATOMS: atom_id res chain seq x y z
N MET A 1 -14.36 -8.39 1.38
CA MET A 1 -13.61 -8.41 2.66
C MET A 1 -12.72 -7.18 2.72
N GLN A 2 -12.42 -6.65 3.91
CA GLN A 2 -11.53 -5.51 4.05
C GLN A 2 -10.40 -5.83 5.03
N THR A 3 -9.15 -5.81 4.57
CA THR A 3 -8.00 -6.01 5.46
C THR A 3 -7.29 -4.68 5.67
N LEU A 4 -6.97 -4.36 6.93
CA LEU A 4 -6.10 -3.25 7.26
C LEU A 4 -4.67 -3.76 7.35
N ILE A 5 -3.74 -3.08 6.68
CA ILE A 5 -2.30 -3.23 6.89
C ILE A 5 -1.79 -1.89 7.42
N GLN A 6 -1.07 -1.92 8.53
CA GLN A 6 -0.37 -0.76 9.06
C GLN A 6 1.13 -1.01 9.00
N VAL A 7 1.85 -0.07 8.39
CA VAL A 7 3.31 -0.14 8.30
C VAL A 7 3.88 0.99 9.12
N VAL A 8 4.54 0.65 10.23
CA VAL A 8 5.24 1.61 11.08
C VAL A 8 6.64 1.81 10.50
N CYS A 9 7.02 3.07 10.30
CA CYS A 9 8.26 3.42 9.64
C CYS A 9 9.15 4.29 10.54
N SER A 10 10.47 4.15 10.39
CA SER A 10 11.44 4.98 11.11
C SER A 10 11.65 6.37 10.50
N GLU A 11 11.29 6.56 9.22
CA GLU A 11 11.49 7.82 8.49
C GLU A 11 10.28 8.75 8.53
N LYS A 12 10.53 10.07 8.58
CA LYS A 12 9.50 11.12 8.47
C LYS A 12 8.98 11.35 7.04
N LYS A 13 9.73 10.90 6.03
CA LYS A 13 9.34 11.06 4.62
C LYS A 13 8.09 10.22 4.35
N SER A 14 7.16 10.78 3.58
CA SER A 14 5.91 10.10 3.24
C SER A 14 6.17 8.83 2.44
N LEU A 15 6.06 7.66 3.07
CA LEU A 15 6.20 6.38 2.36
C LEU A 15 5.14 6.24 1.26
N ARG A 16 3.93 6.81 1.47
CA ARG A 16 2.89 6.88 0.44
C ARG A 16 3.37 7.61 -0.80
N ASP A 17 4.07 8.73 -0.62
CA ASP A 17 4.56 9.53 -1.74
C ASP A 17 5.68 8.81 -2.51
N VAL A 18 6.58 8.16 -1.78
CA VAL A 18 7.62 7.31 -2.36
C VAL A 18 6.99 6.19 -3.19
N ILE A 19 6.02 5.45 -2.64
CA ILE A 19 5.33 4.37 -3.35
C ILE A 19 4.59 4.89 -4.59
N ALA A 20 3.92 6.04 -4.47
CA ALA A 20 3.14 6.63 -5.57
C ALA A 20 3.99 7.10 -6.77
N HIS A 21 5.30 7.16 -6.62
CA HIS A 21 6.28 7.53 -7.64
C HIS A 21 7.36 6.44 -7.85
N ASP A 22 7.23 5.25 -7.23
CA ASP A 22 8.21 4.18 -7.39
C ASP A 22 7.97 3.42 -8.70
N GLU A 23 8.82 3.63 -9.69
CA GLU A 23 8.75 2.93 -10.98
C GLU A 23 8.89 1.41 -10.83
N ARG A 24 9.53 0.94 -9.75
CA ARG A 24 9.69 -0.49 -9.49
C ARG A 24 8.39 -1.15 -9.01
N LEU A 25 7.35 -0.39 -8.67
CA LEU A 25 6.04 -0.92 -8.29
C LEU A 25 5.49 -1.88 -9.37
N LYS A 26 5.71 -1.57 -10.65
CA LYS A 26 5.33 -2.43 -11.79
C LYS A 26 6.02 -3.80 -11.77
N LYS A 27 7.26 -3.90 -11.26
CA LYS A 27 7.99 -5.18 -11.14
C LYS A 27 7.37 -6.12 -10.10
N PHE A 28 6.51 -5.60 -9.23
CA PHE A 28 5.75 -6.36 -8.25
C PHE A 28 4.28 -6.51 -8.66
N ASN A 29 3.99 -6.38 -9.97
CA ASN A 29 2.64 -6.49 -10.52
C ASN A 29 1.65 -5.49 -9.93
N PHE A 30 2.10 -4.26 -9.66
CA PHE A 30 1.23 -3.18 -9.18
C PHE A 30 1.32 -1.93 -10.05
N TYR A 31 0.22 -1.18 -10.11
CA TYR A 31 0.19 0.17 -10.66
C TYR A 31 -0.64 1.10 -9.78
N VAL A 32 -0.33 2.40 -9.83
CA VAL A 32 -1.10 3.45 -9.15
C VAL A 32 -2.22 3.88 -10.10
N GLU A 33 -3.47 3.61 -9.74
CA GLU A 33 -4.64 4.04 -10.52
C GLU A 33 -4.91 5.53 -10.32
N ALA A 34 -4.92 5.96 -9.06
CA ALA A 34 -5.23 7.33 -8.70
C ALA A 34 -4.39 7.77 -7.50
N LYS A 35 -3.98 9.03 -7.52
CA LYS A 35 -3.33 9.71 -6.40
C LYS A 35 -3.90 11.12 -6.28
N GLN A 36 -3.99 11.63 -5.05
CA GLN A 36 -4.47 13.00 -4.85
C GLN A 36 -3.51 14.02 -5.50
N LYS A 37 -4.08 15.01 -6.21
CA LYS A 37 -3.37 16.16 -6.81
C LYS A 37 -2.91 17.16 -5.73
N PRO A 38 -1.93 18.05 -6.03
CA PRO A 38 -1.37 18.98 -5.04
C PRO A 38 -2.45 19.84 -4.37
N GLY A 39 -2.36 20.03 -3.04
CA GLY A 39 -3.20 21.03 -2.31
C GLY A 39 -3.89 20.57 -1.03
N ARG A 40 -3.87 19.29 -0.62
CA ARG A 40 -4.36 18.87 0.72
C ARG A 40 -3.53 17.75 1.36
N SER A 41 -3.24 17.94 2.64
CA SER A 41 -2.73 16.92 3.55
C SER A 41 -3.90 16.20 4.24
N PRO A 42 -3.86 14.87 4.48
CA PRO A 42 -2.84 13.89 4.11
C PRO A 42 -3.23 13.14 2.82
N GLY A 43 -2.40 13.24 1.79
CA GLY A 43 -2.66 12.63 0.48
C GLY A 43 -2.89 11.12 0.51
N TRP A 44 -3.79 10.63 -0.34
CA TRP A 44 -4.03 9.19 -0.59
C TRP A 44 -3.52 8.76 -1.96
N ALA A 45 -3.21 7.48 -2.10
CA ALA A 45 -3.00 6.83 -3.38
C ALA A 45 -3.73 5.48 -3.41
N LYS A 46 -4.18 5.07 -4.58
CA LYS A 46 -4.86 3.79 -4.80
C LYS A 46 -4.04 2.94 -5.76
N ILE A 47 -3.75 1.73 -5.32
CA ILE A 47 -2.90 0.77 -6.02
C ILE A 47 -3.75 -0.44 -6.42
N HIS A 48 -3.53 -0.92 -7.63
CA HIS A 48 -4.18 -2.11 -8.18
C HIS A 48 -3.14 -3.11 -8.65
N SER A 49 -3.50 -4.39 -8.61
CA SER A 49 -2.69 -5.41 -9.25
C SER A 49 -2.79 -5.29 -10.78
N VAL A 50 -1.69 -5.55 -11.47
CA VAL A 50 -1.65 -5.71 -12.93
C VAL A 50 -2.28 -7.05 -13.34
N ASP A 51 -2.25 -8.06 -12.46
CA ASP A 51 -2.87 -9.36 -12.71
C ASP A 51 -4.41 -9.26 -12.61
N SER A 52 -5.10 -9.47 -13.73
CA SER A 52 -6.55 -9.43 -13.83
C SER A 52 -7.26 -10.50 -12.98
N LYS A 53 -6.55 -11.55 -12.57
CA LYS A 53 -7.04 -12.57 -11.63
C LYS A 53 -7.03 -12.08 -10.18
N VAL A 54 -6.20 -11.08 -9.85
CA VAL A 54 -6.11 -10.50 -8.51
C VAL A 54 -7.11 -9.34 -8.39
N ARG A 55 -8.33 -9.68 -7.98
CA ARG A 55 -9.42 -8.71 -7.80
C ARG A 55 -9.32 -7.98 -6.47
N GLY A 56 -8.77 -6.77 -6.48
CA GLY A 56 -8.77 -5.89 -5.33
C GLY A 56 -8.08 -4.56 -5.56
N ALA A 57 -8.15 -3.68 -4.57
CA ALA A 57 -7.47 -2.39 -4.53
C ALA A 57 -6.81 -2.20 -3.16
N ILE A 58 -5.71 -1.45 -3.13
CA ILE A 58 -5.05 -1.02 -1.90
C ILE A 58 -5.10 0.50 -1.85
N ASN A 59 -5.89 1.04 -0.94
CA ASN A 59 -5.88 2.47 -0.65
C ASN A 59 -4.81 2.73 0.41
N ILE A 60 -3.82 3.55 0.09
CA ILE A 60 -2.73 3.90 1.00
C ILE A 60 -2.80 5.37 1.39
N SER A 61 -2.50 5.67 2.65
CA SER A 61 -2.46 7.02 3.21
C SER A 61 -1.33 7.14 4.23
N TRP A 62 -0.70 8.31 4.29
CA TRP A 62 0.43 8.55 5.19
C TRP A 62 0.01 9.41 6.38
N GLN A 63 0.34 8.94 7.58
CA GLN A 63 0.13 9.69 8.82
C GLN A 63 1.47 10.19 9.36
N SER A 64 1.86 11.41 8.96
CA SER A 64 3.18 11.98 9.22
C SER A 64 3.51 12.20 10.70
N ARG A 65 2.51 12.41 11.56
CA ARG A 65 2.74 12.63 13.00
C ARG A 65 3.30 11.39 13.71
N VAL A 66 3.00 10.20 13.19
CA VAL A 66 3.37 8.91 13.80
C VAL A 66 4.14 7.99 12.85
N ASN A 67 4.51 8.47 11.66
CA ASN A 67 5.21 7.72 10.62
C ASN A 67 4.54 6.38 10.26
N ILE A 68 3.22 6.38 10.15
CA ILE A 68 2.44 5.17 9.79
C ILE A 68 1.90 5.32 8.38
N LEU A 69 2.15 4.30 7.55
CA LEU A 69 1.42 4.07 6.31
C LEU A 69 0.19 3.19 6.62
N ASN A 70 -1.00 3.77 6.49
CA ASN A 70 -2.25 3.04 6.60
C ASN A 70 -2.65 2.54 5.21
N CYS A 71 -2.83 1.22 5.08
CA CYS A 71 -3.18 0.55 3.84
C CYS A 71 -4.49 -0.21 4.04
N ARG A 72 -5.52 0.12 3.26
CA ARG A 72 -6.79 -0.58 3.25
C ARG A 72 -6.89 -1.42 1.99
N VAL A 73 -6.81 -2.74 2.17
CA VAL A 73 -7.01 -3.71 1.11
C VAL A 73 -8.49 -4.02 0.99
N ILE A 74 -9.03 -3.89 -0.20
CA ILE A 74 -10.45 -4.11 -0.50
C ILE A 74 -10.54 -5.14 -1.61
N THR A 75 -11.17 -6.28 -1.33
CA THR A 75 -11.51 -7.28 -2.35
C THR A 75 -13.03 -7.39 -2.52
N LYS A 76 -13.47 -7.65 -3.75
CA LYS A 76 -14.89 -7.81 -4.11
C LYS A 76 -15.18 -9.26 -4.53
N GLY A 77 -16.39 -9.74 -4.23
CA GLY A 77 -16.87 -11.06 -4.63
C GLY A 77 -15.94 -12.19 -4.17
N THR A 78 -15.53 -13.05 -5.11
CA THR A 78 -14.63 -14.19 -4.90
C THR A 78 -13.14 -13.82 -4.80
N GLY A 79 -12.80 -12.52 -4.76
CA GLY A 79 -11.41 -12.07 -4.69
C GLY A 79 -10.72 -12.54 -3.40
N LYS A 80 -9.63 -13.31 -3.55
CA LYS A 80 -8.83 -13.82 -2.43
C LYS A 80 -7.87 -12.72 -1.92
N PRO A 81 -8.10 -12.13 -0.74
CA PRO A 81 -7.28 -11.03 -0.23
C PRO A 81 -5.83 -11.44 0.04
N ALA A 82 -5.59 -12.73 0.35
CA ALA A 82 -4.25 -13.25 0.61
C ALA A 82 -3.25 -12.96 -0.53
N ASN A 83 -3.67 -13.05 -1.79
CA ASN A 83 -2.78 -12.84 -2.94
C ASN A 83 -2.28 -11.39 -3.00
N ILE A 84 -3.21 -10.42 -3.01
CA ILE A 84 -2.87 -8.99 -3.08
C ILE A 84 -2.11 -8.52 -1.82
N ILE A 85 -2.43 -9.08 -0.64
CA ILE A 85 -1.71 -8.80 0.61
C ILE A 85 -0.28 -9.35 0.54
N GLY A 86 -0.11 -10.59 0.07
CA GLY A 86 1.19 -11.24 -0.05
C GLY A 86 2.12 -10.50 -0.99
N ASP A 87 1.64 -10.18 -2.19
CA ASP A 87 2.40 -9.43 -3.19
C ASP A 87 2.77 -8.03 -2.68
N PHE A 88 1.84 -7.34 -2.02
CA PHE A 88 2.10 -6.00 -1.49
C PHE A 88 3.09 -6.04 -0.33
N THR A 89 3.01 -7.05 0.54
CA THR A 89 3.97 -7.26 1.63
C THR A 89 5.36 -7.57 1.08
N LYS A 90 5.44 -8.43 0.05
CA LYS A 90 6.68 -8.71 -0.67
C LYS A 90 7.30 -7.43 -1.24
N TYR A 91 6.49 -6.58 -1.89
CA TYR A 91 6.93 -5.26 -2.38
C TYR A 91 7.49 -4.39 -1.25
N LEU A 92 6.73 -4.21 -0.17
CA LEU A 92 7.12 -3.38 0.97
C LEU A 92 8.46 -3.81 1.56
N LEU A 93 8.60 -5.11 1.86
CA LEU A 93 9.83 -5.64 2.47
C LEU A 93 11.01 -5.63 1.49
N SER A 94 10.78 -5.91 0.20
CA SER A 94 11.85 -5.89 -0.80
C SER A 94 12.37 -4.48 -1.09
N ARG A 95 11.51 -3.46 -0.97
CA ARG A 95 11.86 -2.07 -1.32
C ARG A 95 12.27 -1.22 -0.12
N PHE A 96 11.68 -1.49 1.05
CA PHE A 96 11.73 -0.58 2.18
C PHE A 96 12.06 -1.27 3.51
N SER A 97 12.58 -2.51 3.52
CA SER A 97 12.93 -3.24 4.76
C SER A 97 13.71 -2.41 5.77
N LYS A 98 14.71 -1.63 5.32
CA LYS A 98 15.53 -0.77 6.21
C LYS A 98 14.76 0.38 6.87
N LYS A 99 13.57 0.71 6.36
CA LYS A 99 12.71 1.82 6.82
C LYS A 99 11.51 1.34 7.62
N ILE A 100 11.15 0.06 7.46
CA ILE A 100 9.99 -0.55 8.10
C ILE A 100 10.41 -1.10 9.45
N GLN A 101 9.73 -0.66 10.50
CA GLN A 101 9.90 -1.18 11.85
C GLN A 101 8.93 -2.33 12.12
N SER A 102 7.70 -2.24 11.63
CA SER A 102 6.72 -3.31 11.75
C SER A 102 5.68 -3.26 10.64
N VAL A 103 5.15 -4.44 10.28
CA VAL A 103 3.98 -4.60 9.41
C VAL A 103 2.91 -5.34 10.21
N ILE A 104 1.77 -4.70 10.43
CA ILE A 104 0.64 -5.26 11.18
C ILE A 104 -0.49 -5.52 10.20
N ILE A 105 -0.98 -6.75 10.13
CA ILE A 105 -2.08 -7.16 9.25
C ILE A 105 -3.28 -7.51 10.11
N VAL A 106 -4.39 -6.81 9.92
CA VAL A 106 -5.63 -6.99 10.67
C VAL A 106 -6.74 -7.34 9.68
N PRO A 107 -7.10 -8.63 9.54
CA PRO A 107 -8.28 -9.06 8.80
C PRO A 107 -9.55 -8.42 9.38
N ARG A 108 -10.46 -7.94 8.53
CA ARG A 108 -11.81 -7.49 8.92
C ARG A 108 -12.87 -7.97 7.93
#